data_AF-A0AAP9ZWZ1-F1
#
_entry.id   AF-A0AAP9ZWZ1-F1
#
_cell.length_a   1.000
_cell.length_b   1.000
_cell.length_c   1.000
_cell.angle_alpha   90.00
_cell.angle_beta   90.00
_cell.angle_gamma   90.00
#
_symmetry.space_group_name_H-M   'P 1'
#
loop_
_entity.id
_entity.type
_entity.pdbx_description
1 polymer ?
#
loop_
_entity_poly.entity_id
_entity_poly.type
_entity_poly.pdbx_seq_one_letter_code
_entity_poly.pdbx_strand_id
1 'polypeptide(L)'
;MNIFRVVCAVALCSALSAEAAGSVMAVRRTNAENYKDRALAACLSLAYRGSSAGKDADVTKSAFLEWTYYDEEKGDRAVERLAEHYLRRDYGNPVEGYAGAKFALLKCPDLHHGPELAEQVRRYVPHPDWIGDQPAAPRRK
;
A
#
# COMPACT_ATOMS: atom_id res chain seq x y z
N MET A 1 26.26 -17.84 46.43
CA MET A 1 25.73 -18.62 45.28
C MET A 1 24.23 -18.78 45.53
N ASN A 2 23.29 -18.24 44.76
CA ASN A 2 23.16 -18.40 43.32
C ASN A 2 22.20 -17.33 42.72
N ILE A 3 22.48 -16.05 42.98
CA ILE A 3 21.70 -14.91 42.43
C ILE A 3 21.94 -14.75 40.91
N PHE A 4 22.93 -15.47 40.36
CA PHE A 4 23.31 -15.47 38.94
C PHE A 4 22.54 -16.46 38.04
N ARG A 5 21.36 -16.93 38.44
CA ARG A 5 20.53 -17.83 37.58
C ARG A 5 19.20 -17.24 37.09
N VAL A 6 18.84 -16.03 37.51
CA VAL A 6 17.53 -15.44 37.13
C VAL A 6 17.62 -14.48 35.93
N VAL A 7 18.83 -14.09 35.50
CA VAL A 7 19.01 -13.01 34.50
C VAL A 7 18.99 -13.50 33.04
N CYS A 8 19.09 -14.80 32.75
CA CYS A 8 19.18 -15.31 31.36
C CYS A 8 17.85 -15.68 30.67
N ALA A 9 16.69 -15.47 31.29
CA ALA A 9 15.42 -15.94 30.71
C ALA A 9 14.60 -14.88 29.94
N VAL A 10 15.03 -13.62 29.89
CA VAL A 10 14.23 -12.53 29.24
C VAL A 10 14.85 -12.04 27.92
N ALA A 11 16.04 -12.50 27.54
CA ALA A 11 16.76 -11.98 26.37
C ALA A 11 16.67 -12.86 25.11
N LEU A 12 15.55 -13.58 24.89
CA LEU A 12 15.38 -14.51 23.75
C LEU A 12 14.12 -14.27 22.89
N CYS A 13 13.41 -13.15 23.05
CA CYS A 13 12.20 -12.86 22.25
C CYS A 13 12.27 -11.59 21.39
N SER A 14 13.45 -11.21 20.88
CA SER A 14 13.56 -10.08 19.92
C SER A 14 13.88 -10.51 18.49
N ALA A 15 14.00 -11.82 18.21
CA ALA A 15 14.37 -12.31 16.88
C ALA A 15 13.19 -12.50 15.90
N LEU A 16 11.94 -12.45 16.36
CA LEU A 16 10.76 -12.51 15.48
C LEU A 16 10.43 -11.11 14.94
N SER A 17 11.19 -10.60 13.96
CA SER A 17 10.72 -9.51 13.06
C SER A 17 11.62 -9.26 11.85
N ALA A 18 12.84 -9.80 11.78
CA ALA A 18 13.75 -9.52 10.67
C ALA A 18 13.35 -10.18 9.33
N GLU A 19 12.65 -11.32 9.34
CA GLU A 19 12.19 -12.00 8.12
C GLU A 19 11.08 -11.24 7.37
N ALA A 20 10.38 -10.33 8.05
CA ALA A 20 9.35 -9.49 7.43
C ALA A 20 9.97 -8.38 6.55
N ALA A 21 11.19 -7.93 6.84
CA ALA A 21 11.81 -6.81 6.13
C ALA A 21 12.35 -7.17 4.72
N GLY A 22 12.52 -8.47 4.42
CA GLY A 22 13.09 -8.95 3.16
C GLY A 22 12.13 -9.73 2.26
N SER A 23 10.86 -9.90 2.65
CA SER A 23 9.89 -10.70 1.87
C SER A 23 8.82 -9.82 1.22
N VAL A 24 8.42 -10.17 -0.01
CA VAL A 24 7.29 -9.53 -0.70
C VAL A 24 6.01 -9.86 0.05
N MET A 25 5.34 -8.85 0.60
CA MET A 25 4.15 -9.06 1.43
C MET A 25 2.86 -9.17 0.63
N ALA A 26 2.83 -8.64 -0.60
CA ALA A 26 1.65 -8.65 -1.46
C ALA A 26 1.07 -10.07 -1.65
N VAL A 27 1.91 -11.09 -1.80
CA VAL A 27 1.47 -12.49 -1.98
C VAL A 27 0.79 -13.11 -0.75
N ARG A 28 0.79 -12.41 0.39
CA ARG A 28 0.14 -12.86 1.63
C ARG A 28 -0.94 -11.88 2.11
N ARG A 29 -1.23 -10.85 1.32
CA ARG A 29 -2.22 -9.81 1.64
C ARG A 29 -3.49 -10.04 0.84
N THR A 30 -4.56 -9.46 1.34
CA THR A 30 -5.87 -9.58 0.71
C THR A 30 -5.91 -8.82 -0.62
N ASN A 31 -6.81 -9.23 -1.52
CA ASN A 31 -7.01 -8.53 -2.79
C ASN A 31 -7.39 -7.05 -2.57
N ALA A 32 -8.14 -6.74 -1.51
CA ALA A 32 -8.45 -5.35 -1.14
C ALA A 32 -7.21 -4.55 -0.76
N GLU A 33 -6.31 -5.11 0.06
CA GLU A 33 -5.04 -4.45 0.41
C GLU A 33 -4.16 -4.26 -0.81
N ASN A 34 -3.98 -5.31 -1.62
CA ASN A 34 -3.15 -5.26 -2.82
C ASN A 34 -3.70 -4.28 -3.87
N TYR A 35 -5.02 -4.20 -4.06
CA TYR A 35 -5.63 -3.21 -4.95
C TYR A 35 -5.37 -1.78 -4.47
N LYS A 36 -5.38 -1.54 -3.15
CA LYS A 36 -5.05 -0.23 -2.58
C LYS A 36 -3.56 0.10 -2.67
N ASP A 37 -2.69 -0.89 -2.46
CA ASP A 37 -1.24 -0.73 -2.60
C ASP A 37 -0.87 -0.45 -4.07
N ARG A 38 -1.57 -1.10 -5.02
CA ARG A 38 -1.47 -0.78 -6.44
C ARG A 38 -1.88 0.66 -6.74
N ALA A 39 -2.99 1.13 -6.17
CA ALA A 39 -3.44 2.50 -6.38
C ALA A 39 -2.47 3.55 -5.81
N LEU A 40 -1.85 3.25 -4.66
CA LEU A 40 -0.77 4.05 -4.10
C LEU A 40 0.43 4.10 -5.05
N ALA A 41 0.88 2.95 -5.56
CA ALA A 41 1.98 2.87 -6.52
C ALA A 41 1.69 3.64 -7.83
N ALA A 42 0.45 3.54 -8.35
CA ALA A 42 0.01 4.32 -9.50
C ALA A 42 0.07 5.83 -9.23
N CYS A 43 -0.39 6.28 -8.06
CA CYS A 43 -0.32 7.68 -7.66
C CYS A 43 1.13 8.17 -7.58
N LEU A 44 2.02 7.41 -6.94
CA LEU A 44 3.44 7.76 -6.83
C LEU A 44 4.13 7.80 -8.20
N SER A 45 3.81 6.86 -9.09
CA SER A 45 4.31 6.86 -10.47
C SER A 45 3.94 8.14 -11.21
N LEU A 46 2.67 8.57 -11.10
CA LEU A 46 2.19 9.81 -11.70
C LEU A 46 2.79 11.05 -11.05
N ALA A 47 2.87 11.09 -9.72
CA ALA A 47 3.41 12.20 -8.92
C ALA A 47 4.88 12.50 -9.26
N TYR A 48 5.65 11.44 -9.55
CA TYR A 48 7.09 11.50 -9.76
C TYR A 48 7.50 11.08 -11.18
N ARG A 49 6.59 11.25 -12.15
CA ARG A 49 6.82 10.88 -13.55
C ARG A 49 8.13 11.46 -14.08
N GLY A 50 8.94 10.62 -14.72
CA GLY A 50 10.24 10.99 -15.29
C GLY A 50 11.42 10.91 -14.31
N SER A 51 11.17 10.59 -13.03
CA SER A 51 12.24 10.31 -12.05
C SER A 51 12.46 8.80 -11.85
N SER A 52 13.55 8.44 -11.18
CA SER A 52 13.81 7.06 -10.74
C SER A 52 12.71 6.53 -9.82
N ALA A 53 12.23 7.35 -8.88
CA ALA A 53 11.13 6.99 -7.98
C ALA A 53 9.82 6.72 -8.74
N GLY A 54 9.51 7.54 -9.75
CA GLY A 54 8.33 7.33 -10.60
C GLY A 54 8.41 6.04 -11.41
N LYS A 55 9.60 5.71 -11.93
CA LYS A 55 9.84 4.46 -12.67
C LYS A 55 9.77 3.22 -11.76
N ASP A 56 10.34 3.30 -10.57
CA ASP A 56 10.26 2.23 -9.56
C ASP A 56 8.80 1.97 -9.13
N ALA A 57 8.05 3.03 -8.88
CA ALA A 57 6.62 2.94 -8.55
C ALA A 57 5.79 2.36 -9.71
N ASP A 58 6.13 2.66 -10.97
CA ASP A 58 5.43 2.10 -12.14
C ASP A 58 5.66 0.57 -12.29
N VAL A 59 6.90 0.12 -12.05
CA VAL A 59 7.22 -1.31 -12.00
C VAL A 59 6.48 -1.97 -10.84
N THR A 60 6.48 -1.35 -9.66
CA THR A 60 5.75 -1.85 -8.47
C THR A 60 4.25 -1.96 -8.73
N LYS A 61 3.62 -0.95 -9.35
CA LYS A 61 2.22 -0.97 -9.77
C LYS A 61 1.91 -2.18 -10.67
N SER A 62 2.82 -2.50 -11.58
CA SER A 62 2.65 -3.60 -12.54
C SER A 62 2.75 -4.98 -11.85
N ALA A 63 3.56 -5.12 -10.81
CA ALA A 63 3.67 -6.37 -10.06
C ALA A 63 2.34 -6.81 -9.43
N PHE A 64 1.49 -5.85 -9.04
CA PHE A 64 0.17 -6.15 -8.48
C PHE A 64 -0.84 -6.72 -9.48
N LEU A 65 -0.58 -6.67 -10.80
CA LEU A 65 -1.41 -7.35 -11.79
C LEU A 65 -1.38 -8.87 -11.59
N GLU A 66 -0.22 -9.42 -11.21
CA GLU A 66 -0.05 -10.85 -10.98
C GLU A 66 -0.60 -11.31 -9.61
N TRP A 67 -0.57 -10.42 -8.61
CA TRP A 67 -0.81 -10.79 -7.21
C TRP A 67 -2.18 -10.37 -6.66
N THR A 68 -3.06 -9.84 -7.51
CA THR A 68 -4.36 -9.30 -7.09
C THR A 68 -5.44 -9.80 -8.01
N TYR A 69 -6.52 -10.35 -7.44
CA TYR A 69 -7.69 -10.74 -8.20
C TYR A 69 -8.74 -9.61 -8.23
N TYR A 70 -8.92 -8.96 -9.38
CA TYR A 70 -9.87 -7.85 -9.60
C TYR A 70 -10.26 -7.73 -11.08
N ASP A 71 -11.26 -6.91 -11.41
CA ASP A 71 -11.59 -6.51 -12.79
C ASP A 71 -10.49 -5.58 -13.30
N GLU A 72 -9.45 -6.13 -13.94
CA GLU A 72 -8.29 -5.38 -14.44
C GLU A 72 -8.69 -4.30 -15.46
N GLU A 73 -9.56 -4.63 -16.42
CA GLU A 73 -9.93 -3.73 -17.52
C GLU A 73 -10.59 -2.43 -17.01
N LYS A 74 -11.47 -2.55 -16.02
CA LYS A 74 -12.16 -1.39 -15.43
C LYS A 74 -11.39 -0.81 -14.24
N GLY A 75 -10.79 -1.68 -13.43
CA GLY A 75 -10.05 -1.34 -12.22
C GLY A 75 -8.82 -0.51 -12.50
N ASP A 76 -8.06 -0.82 -13.54
CA ASP A 76 -6.85 -0.08 -13.93
C ASP A 76 -7.16 1.35 -14.29
N ARG A 77 -8.11 1.52 -15.22
CA ARG A 77 -8.54 2.84 -15.65
C ARG A 77 -9.17 3.62 -14.49
N ALA A 78 -9.82 2.95 -13.53
CA ALA A 78 -10.37 3.61 -12.36
C ALA A 78 -9.30 4.09 -11.39
N VAL A 79 -8.27 3.29 -11.14
CA VAL A 79 -7.11 3.64 -10.31
C VAL A 79 -6.38 4.85 -10.89
N GLU A 80 -6.08 4.84 -12.20
CA GLU A 80 -5.36 5.94 -12.86
C GLU A 80 -6.14 7.27 -12.76
N ARG A 81 -7.45 7.24 -13.06
CA ARG A 81 -8.30 8.44 -12.94
C ARG A 81 -8.37 8.96 -11.50
N LEU A 82 -8.40 8.07 -10.51
CA LEU A 82 -8.44 8.47 -9.10
C LEU A 82 -7.12 9.11 -8.66
N ALA A 83 -5.99 8.52 -9.06
CA ALA A 83 -4.67 9.07 -8.81
C ALA A 83 -4.51 10.47 -9.40
N GLU A 84 -4.88 10.66 -10.66
CA GLU A 84 -4.89 11.98 -11.28
C GLU A 84 -5.80 12.98 -10.55
N HIS A 85 -6.98 12.54 -10.11
CA HIS A 85 -7.91 13.39 -9.37
C HIS A 85 -7.29 13.89 -8.06
N TYR A 86 -6.69 13.01 -7.27
CA TYR A 86 -6.02 13.38 -6.01
C TYR A 86 -4.83 14.30 -6.24
N LEU A 87 -4.01 14.04 -7.28
CA LEU A 87 -2.86 14.88 -7.60
C LEU A 87 -3.24 16.32 -7.99
N ARG A 88 -4.40 16.51 -8.64
CA ARG A 88 -4.94 17.83 -9.00
C ARG A 88 -5.58 18.59 -7.84
N ARG A 89 -5.83 17.97 -6.68
CA ARG A 89 -6.44 18.68 -5.53
C ARG A 89 -5.53 19.82 -5.08
N ASP A 90 -6.14 20.94 -4.71
CA ASP A 90 -5.41 22.06 -4.14
C ASP A 90 -5.20 21.83 -2.64
N TYR A 91 -3.97 21.54 -2.24
CA TYR A 91 -3.59 21.37 -0.83
C TYR A 91 -3.00 22.70 -0.40
N GLY A 92 -3.88 23.63 -0.04
CA GLY A 92 -3.47 24.89 0.57
C GLY A 92 -2.80 24.62 1.91
N ASN A 93 -1.67 25.27 2.16
CA ASN A 93 -1.05 25.29 3.48
C ASN A 93 -0.98 26.74 3.97
N PRO A 94 -1.68 27.10 5.06
CA PRO A 94 -1.64 28.45 5.62
C PRO A 94 -0.35 28.75 6.41
N VAL A 95 0.55 27.78 6.59
CA VAL A 95 1.78 27.93 7.38
C VAL A 95 2.92 28.49 6.51
N GLU A 96 3.53 29.58 6.98
CA GLU A 96 4.75 30.15 6.38
C GLU A 96 5.85 29.08 6.29
N GLY A 97 6.50 28.98 5.12
CA GLY A 97 7.54 27.98 4.84
C GLY A 97 7.10 26.85 3.89
N TYR A 98 5.81 26.70 3.64
CA TYR A 98 5.27 25.72 2.69
C TYR A 98 4.40 26.34 1.59
N ALA A 99 4.42 27.67 1.47
CA ALA A 99 3.71 28.39 0.42
C ALA A 99 4.16 27.89 -0.97
N GLY A 100 3.19 27.47 -1.79
CA GLY A 100 3.45 26.94 -3.14
C GLY A 100 3.86 25.46 -3.19
N ALA A 101 4.03 24.77 -2.05
CA ALA A 101 4.30 23.35 -2.03
C ALA A 101 3.14 22.56 -2.66
N LYS A 102 3.47 21.58 -3.52
CA LYS A 102 2.46 20.79 -4.26
C LYS A 102 1.94 19.58 -3.49
N PHE A 103 2.64 19.17 -2.44
CA PHE A 103 2.32 18.03 -1.57
C PHE A 103 2.00 16.73 -2.34
N ALA A 104 2.68 16.50 -3.46
CA ALA A 104 2.40 15.38 -4.35
C ALA A 104 2.52 14.02 -3.62
N LEU A 105 3.52 13.86 -2.74
CA LEU A 105 3.63 12.69 -1.89
C LEU A 105 2.41 12.52 -0.98
N LEU A 106 2.07 13.54 -0.18
CA LEU A 106 0.98 13.49 0.82
C LEU A 106 -0.38 13.12 0.21
N LYS A 107 -0.65 13.58 -1.01
CA LYS A 107 -1.88 13.26 -1.75
C LYS A 107 -2.05 11.77 -2.03
N CYS A 108 -0.96 11.00 -2.12
CA CYS A 108 -1.02 9.57 -2.43
C CYS A 108 -1.40 8.69 -1.23
N PRO A 109 -0.87 8.88 0.00
CA PRO A 109 -1.44 8.30 1.21
C PRO A 109 -2.90 8.71 1.45
N ASP A 110 -3.25 9.98 1.18
CA ASP A 110 -4.64 10.43 1.29
C ASP A 110 -5.55 9.68 0.32
N LEU A 111 -5.09 9.41 -0.91
CA LEU A 111 -5.76 8.52 -1.85
C LEU A 111 -5.89 7.09 -1.30
N HIS A 112 -4.80 6.54 -0.76
CA HIS A 112 -4.74 5.16 -0.27
C HIS A 112 -5.75 4.89 0.87
N HIS A 113 -5.94 5.89 1.73
CA HIS A 113 -6.90 5.83 2.83
C HIS A 113 -8.28 6.43 2.49
N GLY A 114 -8.44 6.97 1.27
CA GLY A 114 -9.62 7.71 0.86
C GLY A 114 -10.88 6.85 0.65
N PRO A 115 -12.08 7.41 0.87
CA PRO A 115 -13.34 6.69 0.69
C PRO A 115 -13.61 6.32 -0.77
N GLU A 116 -13.11 7.09 -1.73
CA GLU A 116 -13.27 6.82 -3.17
C GLU A 116 -12.51 5.55 -3.58
N LEU A 117 -11.33 5.30 -3.01
CA LEU A 117 -10.60 4.06 -3.25
C LEU A 117 -11.29 2.87 -2.57
N ALA A 118 -11.86 3.07 -1.38
CA ALA A 118 -12.68 2.04 -0.73
C ALA A 118 -13.92 1.67 -1.57
N GLU A 119 -14.51 2.63 -2.28
CA GLU A 119 -15.59 2.38 -3.24
C GLU A 119 -15.11 1.59 -4.47
N GLN A 120 -13.91 1.89 -4.99
CA GLN A 120 -13.33 1.10 -6.06
C GLN A 120 -13.08 -0.35 -5.64
N VAL A 121 -12.60 -0.60 -4.42
CA VAL A 121 -12.45 -1.96 -3.89
C VAL A 121 -13.78 -2.70 -3.94
N ARG A 122 -14.87 -2.11 -3.43
CA ARG A 122 -16.21 -2.73 -3.47
C ARG A 122 -16.70 -3.02 -4.88
N ARG A 123 -16.31 -2.21 -5.86
CA ARG A 123 -16.81 -2.29 -7.23
C ARG A 123 -16.02 -3.24 -8.12
N TYR A 124 -14.70 -3.27 -7.95
CA TYR A 124 -13.79 -3.93 -8.88
C TYR A 124 -13.08 -5.14 -8.30
N VAL A 125 -13.17 -5.39 -6.99
CA VAL A 125 -12.52 -6.53 -6.34
C VAL A 125 -13.60 -7.53 -5.89
N PRO A 126 -13.86 -8.62 -6.64
CA PRO A 126 -14.96 -9.56 -6.34
C PRO A 126 -14.82 -10.29 -5.00
N HIS A 127 -13.58 -10.59 -4.62
CA HIS A 127 -13.25 -11.29 -3.38
C HIS A 127 -12.24 -10.47 -2.57
N PRO A 128 -12.69 -9.38 -1.91
CA PRO A 128 -11.79 -8.42 -1.28
C PRO A 128 -10.97 -9.03 -0.13
N ASP A 129 -11.51 -10.01 0.60
CA ASP A 129 -10.86 -10.63 1.75
C ASP A 129 -10.07 -11.91 1.39
N TRP A 130 -9.98 -12.26 0.11
CA TRP A 130 -9.20 -13.42 -0.37
C TRP A 130 -7.76 -13.02 -0.62
N ILE A 131 -6.85 -14.00 -0.58
CA ILE A 131 -5.45 -13.84 -0.99
C ILE A 131 -5.34 -14.49 -2.37
N GLY A 132 -5.17 -13.68 -3.42
CA GLY A 132 -5.24 -14.16 -4.79
C GLY A 132 -6.60 -14.78 -5.11
N ASP A 133 -6.60 -16.02 -5.57
CA ASP A 133 -7.78 -16.81 -5.92
C ASP A 133 -8.29 -17.71 -4.78
N GLN A 134 -7.74 -17.58 -3.57
CA GLN A 134 -8.10 -18.41 -2.42
C GLN A 134 -8.66 -17.61 -1.24
N PRO A 135 -9.66 -18.15 -0.49
CA PRO A 135 -10.09 -17.57 0.77
C PRO A 135 -8.91 -17.41 1.75
N ALA A 136 -8.84 -16.28 2.45
CA ALA A 136 -7.84 -16.11 3.51
C ALA A 136 -8.04 -17.18 4.59
N ALA A 137 -6.95 -17.85 4.99
CA ALA A 137 -6.99 -18.83 6.06
C ALA A 137 -7.51 -18.16 7.36
N PRO A 138 -8.39 -18.82 8.13
CA PRO A 138 -8.85 -18.27 9.39
C PRO A 138 -7.66 -17.99 10.30
N ARG A 139 -7.57 -16.76 10.82
CA ARG A 139 -6.56 -16.39 11.81
C ARG A 139 -6.75 -17.31 13.02
N ARG A 140 -5.78 -18.19 13.30
CA ARG A 140 -5.73 -18.92 14.57
C ARG A 140 -5.64 -17.87 15.69
N LYS A 141 -6.69 -17.80 16.52
CA LYS A 141 -6.75 -16.95 17.71
C LYS A 141 -5.85 -17.52 18.80
#